data_AF-A0A7G1H0G6-F1
#
_entry.id   AF-A0A7G1H0G6-F1
#
_cell.length_a   1.000
_cell.length_b   1.000
_cell.length_c   1.000
_cell.angle_alpha   90.00
_cell.angle_beta   90.00
_cell.angle_gamma   90.00
#
_symmetry.space_group_name_H-M   'P 1'
#
loop_
_entity.id
_entity.type
_entity.pdbx_description
1 polymer ?
#
loop_
_entity_poly.entity_id
_entity_poly.type
_entity_poly.pdbx_seq_one_letter_code
_entity_poly.pdbx_strand_id
1 'polypeptide(L)'
;MKDRAYTNIICKGFCKYYKEGKEELHCGGYEILRNNFTPYELKTLVGLLKCRDEIKNHITAKNNTLINLICARCDFFIEECDYTYNYAGPPCGGYIIINQLYG
;
A
#
# COMPACT_ATOMS: atom_id res chain seq x y z
N MET A 1 1.40 16.25 5.26
CA MET A 1 1.93 15.92 3.93
C MET A 1 2.68 14.60 3.96
N LYS A 2 2.44 13.71 2.99
CA LYS A 2 3.28 12.50 2.81
C LYS A 2 4.74 12.88 2.55
N ASP A 3 5.64 12.09 3.11
CA ASP A 3 7.04 12.14 2.72
C ASP A 3 7.24 11.64 1.28
N ARG A 4 8.06 12.36 0.51
CA ARG A 4 8.28 12.10 -0.92
C ARG A 4 8.93 10.74 -1.17
N ALA A 5 9.88 10.32 -0.35
CA ALA A 5 10.59 9.06 -0.53
C ALA A 5 9.62 7.88 -0.36
N TYR A 6 8.84 7.87 0.73
CA TYR A 6 7.83 6.85 0.95
C TYR A 6 6.72 6.87 -0.12
N THR A 7 6.30 8.06 -0.56
CA THR A 7 5.29 8.19 -1.62
C THR A 7 5.76 7.56 -2.93
N ASN A 8 7.01 7.81 -3.32
CA ASN A 8 7.58 7.25 -4.53
C ASN A 8 7.70 5.72 -4.44
N ILE A 9 8.12 5.20 -3.28
CA ILE A 9 8.32 3.76 -3.09
C ILE A 9 6.97 3.02 -3.01
N ILE A 10 6.03 3.51 -2.19
CA ILE A 10 4.77 2.83 -1.87
C ILE A 10 3.68 3.21 -2.87
N CYS A 11 3.34 4.50 -2.95
CA CYS A 11 2.15 4.96 -3.66
C CYS A 11 2.36 4.93 -5.17
N LYS A 12 3.37 5.63 -5.69
CA LYS A 12 3.68 5.62 -7.13
C LYS A 12 4.17 4.25 -7.60
N GLY A 13 4.83 3.49 -6.71
CA GLY A 13 5.36 2.16 -7.02
C GLY A 13 4.30 1.06 -7.13
N PHE A 14 3.28 1.08 -6.27
CA PHE A 14 2.35 -0.05 -6.10
C PHE A 14 0.87 0.31 -6.01
N CYS A 15 0.51 1.56 -5.69
CA CYS A 15 -0.89 1.94 -5.52
C CYS A 15 -1.51 2.35 -6.85
N LYS A 16 -2.35 1.49 -7.44
CA LYS A 16 -3.09 1.81 -8.66
C LYS A 16 -4.13 2.93 -8.52
N TYR A 17 -4.45 3.32 -7.29
CA TYR A 17 -5.37 4.42 -6.98
C TYR A 17 -4.66 5.74 -6.65
N TYR A 18 -3.32 5.77 -6.71
CA TYR A 18 -2.58 7.01 -6.47
C TYR A 18 -2.95 8.07 -7.52
N LYS A 19 -3.30 9.26 -7.05
CA LYS A 19 -3.55 10.46 -7.84
C LYS A 19 -2.84 11.63 -7.17
N GLU A 20 -2.30 12.55 -7.97
CA GLU A 20 -1.74 13.80 -7.45
C GLU A 20 -2.87 14.68 -6.88
N GLY A 21 -2.58 15.44 -5.82
CA GLY A 21 -3.55 16.25 -5.08
C GLY A 21 -4.16 15.56 -3.85
N LYS A 22 -3.82 14.30 -3.56
CA LYS A 22 -4.21 13.55 -2.34
C LYS A 22 -3.01 13.22 -1.44
N GLU A 23 -2.00 14.09 -1.41
CA GLU A 23 -0.75 13.90 -0.68
C GLU A 23 -0.91 14.07 0.84
N GLU A 24 -1.99 14.67 1.30
CA GLU A 24 -2.31 14.76 2.73
C GLU A 24 -2.94 13.48 3.30
N LEU A 25 -3.55 12.64 2.45
CA LEU A 25 -4.29 11.45 2.86
C LEU A 25 -3.39 10.23 3.00
N HIS A 26 -3.22 9.68 4.21
CA HIS A 26 -2.34 8.53 4.47
C HIS A 26 -3.13 7.24 4.60
N CYS A 27 -2.91 6.26 3.72
CA CYS A 27 -3.58 4.97 3.89
C CYS A 27 -2.92 4.21 5.04
N GLY A 28 -3.67 3.34 5.73
CA GLY A 28 -3.10 2.58 6.84
C GLY A 28 -1.87 1.76 6.44
N GLY A 29 -1.79 1.29 5.19
CA GLY A 29 -0.62 0.58 4.68
C GLY A 29 0.60 1.50 4.49
N TYR A 30 0.39 2.76 4.13
CA TYR A 30 1.45 3.76 4.09
C TYR A 30 1.98 4.05 5.50
N GLU A 31 1.07 4.28 6.45
CA GLU A 31 1.43 4.55 7.84
C GLU A 31 2.22 3.40 8.48
N ILE A 32 1.76 2.16 8.32
CA ILE A 32 2.47 0.99 8.84
C ILE A 32 3.90 0.93 8.28
N LEU A 33 4.07 1.06 6.97
CA LEU A 33 5.40 0.97 6.36
C LEU A 33 6.31 2.15 6.76
N ARG A 34 5.76 3.37 6.80
CA ARG A 34 6.49 4.57 7.22
C ARG A 34 6.97 4.48 8.67
N ASN A 35 6.13 3.96 9.56
CA ASN A 35 6.41 3.92 11.00
C ASN A 35 7.33 2.76 11.40
N ASN A 36 7.56 1.78 10.52
CA ASN A 36 8.37 0.58 10.82
C ASN A 36 9.64 0.44 9.98
N PHE A 37 9.77 1.19 8.87
CA PHE A 37 10.94 1.11 7.99
C PHE A 37 11.44 2.50 7.62
N THR A 38 12.75 2.66 7.54
CA THR A 38 13.37 3.80 6.87
C THR A 38 13.14 3.73 5.35
N PRO A 39 13.31 4.85 4.61
CA PRO A 39 13.20 4.81 3.15
C PRO A 39 14.19 3.85 2.48
N TYR A 40 15.39 3.71 3.06
CA TYR A 40 16.42 2.81 2.54
C TYR A 40 16.04 1.34 2.72
N GLU A 41 15.59 0.95 3.92
CA GLU A 41 15.13 -0.42 4.20
C GLU A 41 13.93 -0.76 3.34
N LEU A 42 12.95 0.15 3.26
CA LEU A 42 11.76 -0.07 2.45
C LEU A 42 12.07 -0.19 0.96
N LYS A 43 13.00 0.63 0.43
CA LYS A 43 13.45 0.54 -0.96
C LYS A 43 14.15 -0.79 -1.23
N THR A 44 15.01 -1.23 -0.31
CA THR A 44 15.72 -2.51 -0.40
C THR A 44 14.72 -3.66 -0.39
N LEU A 45 13.78 -3.65 0.55
CA LEU A 45 12.71 -4.64 0.69
C LEU A 45 11.87 -4.74 -0.59
N VAL A 46 11.40 -3.59 -1.08
CA VAL A 46 10.66 -3.48 -2.35
C VAL A 46 11.48 -3.97 -3.55
N GLY A 47 12.79 -3.73 -3.56
CA GLY A 47 13.69 -4.23 -4.60
C GLY A 47 13.76 -5.75 -4.61
N LEU A 48 13.96 -6.38 -3.45
CA LEU A 48 13.96 -7.84 -3.29
C LEU A 48 12.61 -8.45 -3.69
N LEU A 49 11.53 -7.78 -3.31
CA LEU A 49 10.17 -8.12 -3.67
C LEU A 49 9.96 -8.05 -5.19
N LYS A 50 10.41 -6.99 -5.89
CA LYS A 50 10.28 -6.86 -7.35
C LYS A 50 11.10 -7.88 -8.14
N CYS A 51 12.20 -8.39 -7.60
CA CYS A 51 12.90 -9.53 -8.20
C CYS A 51 12.06 -10.82 -8.17
N ARG A 52 10.98 -10.87 -7.38
CA ARG A 52 9.92 -11.85 -7.51
C ARG A 52 8.86 -11.27 -8.44
N ASP A 53 8.86 -11.65 -9.71
CA ASP A 53 7.94 -11.16 -10.76
C ASP A 53 6.44 -11.36 -10.46
N GLU A 54 6.10 -11.96 -9.32
CA GLU A 54 4.77 -12.40 -8.92
C GLU A 54 3.89 -11.28 -8.32
N ILE A 55 4.44 -10.14 -7.90
CA ILE A 55 3.71 -9.17 -7.05
C ILE A 55 2.49 -8.54 -7.74
N LYS A 56 2.56 -8.31 -9.06
CA LYS A 56 1.42 -7.75 -9.80
C LYS A 56 0.40 -8.81 -10.21
N ASN A 57 0.81 -10.07 -10.33
CA ASN A 57 -0.01 -11.16 -10.89
C ASN A 57 -0.62 -12.08 -9.83
N HIS A 58 -0.10 -12.10 -8.60
CA HIS A 58 -0.49 -13.05 -7.54
C HIS A 58 -1.29 -12.49 -6.36
N ILE A 59 -1.69 -11.21 -6.35
CA ILE A 59 -2.68 -10.75 -5.37
C ILE A 59 -4.09 -11.10 -5.87
N THR A 60 -4.30 -12.39 -6.12
CA THR A 60 -5.59 -12.97 -6.46
C THR A 60 -6.35 -13.34 -5.19
N ALA A 61 -5.66 -13.66 -4.09
CA ALA A 61 -6.27 -13.92 -2.79
C ALA A 61 -6.40 -12.64 -1.95
N LYS A 62 -7.64 -12.23 -1.66
CA LYS A 62 -7.91 -11.18 -0.67
C LYS A 62 -7.68 -11.76 0.74
N ASN A 63 -6.61 -11.34 1.41
CA ASN A 63 -6.42 -11.66 2.82
C ASN A 63 -7.27 -10.72 3.67
N ASN A 64 -8.51 -11.13 3.96
CA ASN A 64 -9.48 -10.28 4.68
C ASN A 64 -8.98 -9.84 6.06
N THR A 65 -8.16 -10.65 6.73
CA THR A 65 -7.55 -10.27 8.01
C THR A 65 -6.58 -9.09 7.84
N LEU A 66 -5.68 -9.16 6.86
CA LEU A 66 -4.78 -8.06 6.54
C LEU A 66 -5.53 -6.83 6.01
N ILE A 67 -6.56 -7.02 5.18
CA ILE A 67 -7.41 -5.92 4.72
C ILE A 67 -8.02 -5.20 5.91
N ASN A 68 -8.62 -5.93 6.86
CA ASN A 68 -9.24 -5.33 8.04
C ASN A 68 -8.20 -4.62 8.91
N LEU A 69 -7.05 -5.24 9.18
CA LEU A 69 -5.98 -4.63 9.99
C LEU A 69 -5.46 -3.31 9.38
N ILE A 70 -5.28 -3.30 8.06
CA ILE A 70 -4.68 -2.17 7.34
C ILE A 70 -5.73 -1.10 7.07
N CYS A 71 -6.91 -1.47 6.60
CA CYS A 71 -7.95 -0.52 6.18
C CYS A 71 -8.67 0.10 7.38
N ALA A 72 -8.78 -0.59 8.52
CA ALA A 72 -9.34 -0.01 9.74
C ALA A 72 -8.51 1.17 10.29
N ARG A 73 -7.25 1.32 9.86
CA ARG A 73 -6.34 2.42 10.24
C ARG A 73 -6.28 3.53 9.18
N CYS A 74 -7.17 3.50 8.20
CA CYS A 74 -7.16 4.45 7.09
C CYS A 74 -8.25 5.49 7.33
N ASP A 75 -7.85 6.71 7.67
CA ASP A 75 -8.77 7.81 8.02
C ASP A 75 -9.77 8.15 6.92
N PHE A 76 -9.44 7.78 5.68
CA PHE A 76 -10.27 8.04 4.50
C PHE A 76 -10.98 6.79 3.95
N PHE A 77 -10.95 5.66 4.66
CA PHE A 77 -11.51 4.38 4.18
C PHE A 77 -12.99 4.46 3.79
N ILE A 78 -13.80 5.16 4.59
CA ILE A 78 -15.26 5.14 4.46
C ILE A 78 -15.75 6.05 3.32
N GLU A 79 -15.24 7.27 3.18
CA GLU A 79 -15.81 8.26 2.26
C GLU A 79 -14.93 8.66 1.07
N GLU A 80 -13.62 8.39 1.12
CA GLU A 80 -12.68 8.96 0.13
C GLU A 80 -11.72 7.91 -0.49
N CYS A 81 -11.89 6.63 -0.13
CA CYS A 81 -11.03 5.55 -0.59
C CYS A 81 -11.49 5.01 -1.95
N ASP A 82 -10.76 5.33 -3.01
CA ASP A 82 -11.04 4.83 -4.36
C ASP A 82 -11.14 3.27 -4.46
N TYR A 83 -10.62 2.51 -3.48
CA TYR A 83 -10.83 1.07 -3.37
C TYR A 83 -12.29 0.69 -3.05
N THR A 84 -12.95 1.39 -2.12
CA THR A 84 -14.32 1.06 -1.68
C THR A 84 -15.35 1.34 -2.77
N TYR A 85 -15.03 2.22 -3.71
CA TYR A 85 -15.89 2.51 -4.86
C TYR A 85 -15.82 1.47 -5.99
N ASN A 86 -14.67 0.81 -6.17
CA ASN A 86 -14.44 -0.02 -7.36
C ASN A 86 -14.28 -1.53 -7.07
N TYR A 87 -13.91 -1.94 -5.85
CA TYR A 87 -13.69 -3.34 -5.39
C TYR A 87 -12.80 -4.27 -6.25
N ALA A 88 -12.34 -3.82 -7.41
CA ALA A 88 -11.50 -4.56 -8.32
C ALA A 88 -10.07 -4.55 -7.76
N GLY A 89 -9.50 -5.69 -7.40
CA GLY A 89 -8.09 -5.80 -6.98
C GLY A 89 -7.76 -5.37 -5.55
N PRO A 90 -6.47 -5.26 -5.19
CA PRO A 90 -6.00 -4.95 -3.84
C PRO A 90 -6.34 -3.51 -3.39
N PRO A 91 -6.45 -3.24 -2.07
CA PRO A 91 -6.88 -1.94 -1.54
C PRO A 91 -5.87 -0.78 -1.67
N CYS A 92 -4.57 -0.98 -1.41
CA CYS A 92 -3.58 0.08 -1.58
C CYS A 92 -2.17 -0.48 -1.80
N GLY A 93 -1.25 0.34 -2.29
CA GLY A 93 0.15 -0.07 -2.48
C GLY A 93 0.81 -0.59 -1.20
N GLY A 94 0.47 -0.01 -0.04
CA GLY A 94 0.98 -0.48 1.25
C GLY A 94 0.48 -1.89 1.60
N TYR A 95 -0.80 -2.20 1.34
CA TYR A 95 -1.33 -3.55 1.46
C TYR A 95 -0.59 -4.54 0.58
N ILE A 96 -0.30 -4.17 -0.67
CA ILE A 96 0.42 -5.04 -1.60
C ILE A 96 1.77 -5.45 -1.03
N ILE A 97 2.53 -4.47 -0.53
CA ILE A 97 3.84 -4.73 0.08
C ILE A 97 3.70 -5.60 1.33
N ILE A 98 2.79 -5.26 2.26
CA ILE A 98 2.61 -6.00 3.51
C ILE A 98 2.11 -7.43 3.26
N ASN A 99 1.19 -7.63 2.32
CA ASN A 99 0.70 -8.96 1.95
C ASN A 99 1.80 -9.83 1.34
N GLN A 100 2.81 -9.26 0.69
CA GLN A 100 3.94 -10.05 0.18
C GLN A 100 4.90 -10.50 1.29
N LEU A 101 4.87 -9.82 2.45
CA LEU A 101 5.73 -10.16 3.59
C LEU A 101 5.06 -11.17 4.53
N TYR A 102 3.74 -11.07 4.70
CA TYR A 102 3.00 -11.78 5.74
C TYR A 102 1.73 -12.49 5.25
N GLY A 103 1.41 -12.39 3.95
CA GLY A 103 0.19 -12.93 3.36
C GLY A 103 0.33 -14.35 2.83
#